data_AF-A0A7X7FLP6-F1
#
_entry.id   AF-A0A7X7FLP6-F1
#
_cell.length_a   1.000
_cell.length_b   1.000
_cell.length_c   1.000
_cell.angle_alpha   90.00
_cell.angle_beta   90.00
_cell.angle_gamma   90.00
#
_symmetry.space_group_name_H-M   'P 1'
#
loop_
_entity.id
_entity.type
_entity.pdbx_description
1 polymer ?
#
loop_
_entity_poly.entity_id
_entity_poly.type
_entity_poly.pdbx_seq_one_letter_code
_entity_poly.pdbx_strand_id
1 'polypeptide(L)' 'MVIIEPHIHMYSRTTDDYQAMYAAGIRACVEPSFWLGSNRRYAGTFWDYFRLILEFEPIRAQRFGIDHYAAV' A
#
# COMPACT_ATOMS: atom_id res chain seq x y z
N MET A 1 8.27 -19.86 -1.80
CA MET A 1 7.72 -19.40 -3.10
C MET A 1 7.63 -17.88 -3.04
N VAL A 2 7.91 -17.17 -4.13
CA VAL A 2 7.73 -15.72 -4.19
C VAL A 2 6.29 -15.43 -4.62
N ILE A 3 5.58 -14.61 -3.85
CA ILE A 3 4.19 -14.24 -4.07
C ILE A 3 4.11 -12.74 -4.37
N ILE A 4 3.23 -12.39 -5.31
CA ILE A 4 2.82 -11.01 -5.57
C ILE A 4 1.38 -10.88 -5.07
N GLU A 5 1.12 -9.90 -4.21
CA GLU A 5 -0.22 -9.54 -3.75
C GLU A 5 -0.82 -8.53 -4.74
N PRO A 6 -1.74 -8.95 -5.65
CA PRO A 6 -2.22 -8.08 -6.71
C PRO A 6 -3.20 -7.00 -6.23
N HIS A 7 -3.74 -7.09 -5.01
CA HIS A 7 -4.69 -6.10 -4.50
C HIS A 7 -4.64 -5.99 -2.97
N ILE A 8 -4.04 -4.90 -2.48
CA ILE A 8 -4.09 -4.56 -1.05
C ILE A 8 -4.08 -3.05 -0.81
N HIS A 9 -4.85 -2.55 0.15
CA HIS A 9 -4.84 -1.15 0.55
C HIS A 9 -3.90 -0.93 1.75
N MET A 10 -2.63 -0.59 1.51
CA MET A 10 -1.65 -0.42 2.59
C MET A 10 -1.93 0.81 3.46
N TYR A 11 -2.67 1.79 2.95
CA TYR A 11 -3.20 2.90 3.76
C TYR A 11 -3.93 2.42 5.03
N SER A 12 -4.57 1.25 4.98
CA SER A 12 -5.32 0.67 6.11
C SER A 12 -4.58 -0.46 6.84
N ARG A 13 -3.26 -0.60 6.62
CA ARG A 13 -2.43 -1.67 7.17
C ARG A 13 -1.35 -1.15 8.11
N THR A 14 -0.97 -2.01 9.05
CA THR A 14 0.11 -1.73 10.00
C THR A 14 1.45 -2.25 9.48
N THR A 15 2.53 -1.96 10.22
CA THR A 15 3.84 -2.54 9.95
C THR A 15 3.91 -4.04 10.23
N ASP A 16 3.06 -4.54 11.14
CA ASP A 16 2.99 -5.96 11.47
C ASP A 16 2.42 -6.75 10.28
N ASP A 17 1.49 -6.16 9.53
CA ASP A 17 0.99 -6.72 8.28
C ASP A 17 2.13 -6.91 7.26
N TYR A 18 3.03 -5.93 7.12
CA TYR A 18 4.21 -6.07 6.23
C TYR A 18 5.14 -7.21 6.68
N GLN A 19 5.37 -7.37 7.99
CA GLN A 19 6.17 -8.49 8.51
C GLN A 19 5.50 -9.84 8.23
N ALA A 20 4.19 -9.93 8.45
CA ALA A 20 3.40 -11.13 8.18
C ALA A 20 3.38 -11.47 6.68
N MET A 21 3.21 -10.47 5.81
CA MET A 21 3.30 -10.61 4.36
C MET A 21 4.67 -11.16 3.94
N TYR A 22 5.75 -10.60 4.47
CA TYR A 22 7.10 -11.07 4.17
C TYR A 22 7.31 -12.51 4.63
N ALA A 23 6.84 -12.87 5.83
CA ALA A 23 6.89 -14.24 6.34
C ALA A 23 6.08 -15.23 5.50
N ALA A 24 4.95 -14.79 4.92
CA ALA A 24 4.12 -15.57 4.01
C ALA A 24 4.72 -15.73 2.60
N GLY A 25 5.85 -15.06 2.31
CA GLY A 25 6.52 -15.12 1.00
C GLY A 25 6.10 -14.06 0.00
N ILE A 26 5.30 -13.07 0.41
CA ILE A 26 4.96 -11.91 -0.42
C ILE A 26 6.21 -11.01 -0.53
N ARG A 27 6.54 -10.60 -1.74
CA ARG A 27 7.68 -9.72 -2.04
C ARG A 27 7.30 -8.46 -2.79
N ALA A 28 6.13 -8.44 -3.41
CA ALA A 28 5.57 -7.25 -4.01
C ALA A 28 4.07 -7.16 -3.74
N CYS A 29 3.54 -5.95 -3.63
CA CYS A 29 2.12 -5.70 -3.57
C CYS A 29 1.68 -4.55 -4.49
N VAL A 30 0.42 -4.59 -4.90
CA VAL A 30 -0.21 -3.55 -5.70
C VAL A 30 -1.36 -2.94 -4.90
N GLU A 31 -1.31 -1.62 -4.71
CA GLU A 31 -2.37 -0.83 -4.10
C GLU A 31 -3.22 -0.10 -5.13
N PRO A 32 -4.53 -0.37 -5.20
CA PRO A 32 -5.41 0.37 -6.08
C PRO A 32 -5.67 1.78 -5.55
N SER A 33 -5.48 2.77 -6.42
CA SER A 33 -5.48 4.20 -6.08
C SER A 33 -6.88 4.87 -6.07
N PHE A 34 -7.97 4.11 -5.94
CA PHE A 34 -9.33 4.66 -6.04
C PHE A 34 -10.07 4.84 -4.71
N TRP A 35 -9.73 4.10 -3.64
CA TRP A 35 -10.49 4.09 -2.39
C TRP A 35 -9.64 4.24 -1.13
N LEU A 36 -9.86 5.32 -0.37
CA LEU A 36 -9.15 5.60 0.89
C LEU A 36 -9.81 4.98 2.15
N GLY A 37 -10.85 4.16 1.98
CA GLY A 37 -11.61 3.60 3.11
C GLY A 37 -12.73 4.49 3.67
N SER A 38 -12.97 5.66 3.09
CA SER A 38 -14.08 6.56 3.52
C SER A 38 -14.57 7.49 2.41
N ASN A 39 -15.75 8.09 2.62
CA ASN A 39 -16.29 9.09 1.71
C ASN A 39 -15.48 10.39 1.78
N ARG A 40 -15.01 10.86 0.63
CA ARG A 40 -14.29 12.12 0.49
C ARG A 40 -15.26 13.29 0.65
N ARG A 41 -14.95 14.23 1.55
CA ARG A 41 -15.71 15.48 1.73
C ARG A 41 -15.17 16.64 0.89
N TYR A 42 -13.88 16.59 0.54
CA TYR A 42 -13.17 17.67 -0.14
C TYR A 42 -12.24 17.09 -1.21
N ALA A 43 -12.06 17.81 -2.32
CA ALA A 43 -11.15 17.41 -3.39
C ALA A 43 -9.69 17.28 -2.90
N GLY A 44 -9.28 18.08 -1.90
CA GLY A 44 -7.94 18.01 -1.29
C GLY A 44 -7.54 16.61 -0.81
N THR A 45 -8.51 15.84 -0.29
CA THR A 45 -8.28 14.47 0.21
C THR A 45 -7.79 13.50 -0.87
N PHE A 46 -8.04 13.79 -2.15
CA PHE A 46 -7.46 13.02 -3.26
C PHE A 46 -5.94 13.17 -3.28
N TRP A 47 -5.43 14.41 -3.20
CA TRP A 47 -4.00 14.70 -3.24
C TRP A 47 -3.26 14.12 -2.05
N ASP A 48 -3.83 14.23 -0.84
CA ASP A 48 -3.23 13.69 0.38
C ASP A 48 -3.13 12.16 0.32
N TYR A 49 -4.19 11.49 -0.16
CA TYR A 49 -4.19 10.03 -0.34
C TYR A 49 -3.16 9.59 -1.39
N PHE A 50 -3.10 10.26 -2.54
CA PHE A 50 -2.14 9.94 -3.60
C PHE A 50 -0.69 10.14 -3.17
N ARG A 51 -0.39 11.22 -2.45
CA ARG A 51 0.94 11.44 -1.88
C ARG A 51 1.34 10.32 -0.93
N LEU A 52 0.43 9.90 -0.07
CA LEU A 52 0.72 8.80 0.84
C LEU A 52 1.07 7.51 0.08
N ILE A 53 0.26 7.09 -0.90
CA ILE A 53 0.49 5.82 -1.61
C ILE A 53 1.67 5.87 -2.60
N LEU A 54 2.04 7.05 -3.10
CA LEU A 54 3.13 7.20 -4.07
C LEU A 54 4.47 7.57 -3.45
N GLU A 55 4.47 8.31 -2.33
CA GLU A 55 5.69 8.85 -1.73
C GLU A 55 6.02 8.18 -0.39
N PHE A 56 5.02 7.85 0.42
CA PHE A 56 5.23 7.28 1.75
C PHE A 56 5.21 5.75 1.75
N GLU A 57 4.20 5.11 1.16
CA GLU A 57 4.04 3.65 1.19
C GLU A 57 5.20 2.89 0.56
N PRO A 58 5.77 3.29 -0.60
CA PRO A 58 6.92 2.58 -1.16
C PRO A 58 8.12 2.59 -0.22
N ILE A 59 8.39 3.72 0.42
CA ILE A 59 9.47 3.85 1.41
C ILE A 59 9.16 3.02 2.67
N ARG A 60 7.90 2.99 3.11
CA ARG A 60 7.46 2.19 4.26
C ARG A 60 7.61 0.70 3.98
N ALA A 61 7.10 0.22 2.85
CA ALA A 61 7.12 -1.18 2.42
C ALA A 61 8.55 -1.71 2.25
N GLN A 62 9.44 -0.89 1.66
CA GLN A 62 10.84 -1.26 1.43
C GLN A 62 11.58 -1.60 2.74
N ARG A 63 11.23 -0.97 3.87
CA ARG A 63 11.81 -1.27 5.20
C ARG A 63 11.53 -2.70 5.66
N PHE A 64 10.52 -3.35 5.08
CA PHE A 64 10.12 -4.73 5.36
C PHE A 64 10.41 -5.68 4.19
N GLY A 65 11.15 -5.23 3.17
CA GLY A 65 11.53 -6.05 2.02
C GLY A 65 10.37 -6.36 1.07
N ILE A 66 9.37 -5.48 0.99
CA ILE A 66 8.24 -5.58 0.05
C ILE A 66 8.30 -4.40 -0.92
N ASP A 67 8.24 -4.68 -2.21
CA ASP A 67 8.06 -3.67 -3.26
C ASP A 67 6.57 -3.28 -3.32
N HIS A 68 6.28 -1.98 -3.24
CA HIS A 68 4.91 -1.46 -3.31
C HIS A 68 4.72 -0.68 -4.61
N TYR A 69 3.64 -1.01 -5.31
CA TYR A 69 3.22 -0.34 -6.54
C TYR A 69 1.81 0.19 -6.40
N ALA A 70 1.53 1.35 -6.99
CA ALA A 70 0.16 1.87 -7.10
C ALA A 70 -0.36 1.73 -8.53
N ALA A 71 -1.64 1.35 -8.68
CA ALA A 71 -2.31 1.21 -9.97
C ALA A 71 -3.70 1.88 -9.97
N VAL A 72 -4.22 2.17 -11.18
CA VAL A 72 -5.59 2.66 -11.41
C VAL A 72 -6.43 1.53 -11.98
#